data_AF-A0A2P6GIW1-F1
#
_entry.id   AF-A0A2P6GIW1-F1
#
_cell.length_a   1.000
_cell.length_b   1.000
_cell.length_c   1.000
_cell.angle_alpha   90.00
_cell.angle_beta   90.00
_cell.angle_gamma   90.00
#
_symmetry.space_group_name_H-M   'P 1'
#
loop_
_entity.id
_entity.type
_entity.pdbx_description
1 polymer ?
#
loop_
_entity_poly.entity_id
_entity_poly.type
_entity_poly.pdbx_seq_one_letter_code
_entity_poly.pdbx_strand_id
1 'polypeptide(L)'
;ISGKRFFDGGISDPLPVKKAYEMGAREIVIIRTFPEGAVRTNKLENLIAAVFVRKYKMLSKMIINHSKTYNESLEYIKNPPLDLKIHQVQPDHKLMTKRNTLDHKTLKNDYDLGKAKGREFLKTLI
;
A
#
# COMPACT_ATOMS: atom_id res chain seq x y z
N ILE A 1 -15.56 -15.41 -8.35
CA ILE A 1 -15.26 -16.79 -7.87
C ILE A 1 -16.50 -17.29 -7.12
N SER A 2 -17.03 -18.47 -7.46
CA SER A 2 -18.22 -19.06 -6.81
C SER A 2 -19.42 -18.11 -6.71
N GLY A 3 -19.77 -17.44 -7.81
CA GLY A 3 -20.90 -16.49 -7.87
C GLY A 3 -20.66 -15.13 -7.18
N LYS A 4 -19.52 -14.93 -6.50
CA LYS A 4 -19.18 -13.67 -5.84
C LYS A 4 -18.30 -12.78 -6.72
N ARG A 5 -18.55 -11.47 -6.64
CA ARG A 5 -17.74 -10.42 -7.26
C ARG A 5 -16.59 -10.05 -6.34
N PHE A 6 -15.42 -9.87 -6.92
CA PHE A 6 -14.20 -9.48 -6.23
C PHE A 6 -13.68 -8.19 -6.84
N PHE A 7 -13.07 -7.37 -5.99
CA PHE A 7 -12.38 -6.15 -6.39
C PHE A 7 -10.94 -6.25 -5.89
N ASP A 8 -10.08 -5.41 -6.44
CA ASP A 8 -8.68 -5.31 -6.03
C ASP A 8 -8.58 -5.02 -4.52
N GLY A 9 -7.72 -5.77 -3.82
CA GLY A 9 -7.48 -5.62 -2.39
C GLY A 9 -6.87 -4.27 -2.01
N GLY A 10 -6.22 -3.58 -2.95
CA GLY A 10 -5.74 -2.22 -2.78
C GLY A 10 -6.85 -1.21 -2.49
N ILE A 11 -8.10 -1.52 -2.83
CA ILE A 11 -9.27 -0.69 -2.49
C ILE A 11 -9.72 -0.95 -1.04
N SER A 12 -9.53 -2.17 -0.53
CA SER A 12 -10.05 -2.62 0.76
C SER A 12 -9.05 -2.54 1.90
N ASP A 13 -7.82 -2.97 1.65
CA ASP A 13 -6.75 -3.12 2.63
C ASP A 13 -5.39 -2.99 1.90
N PRO A 14 -4.97 -1.75 1.59
CA PRO A 14 -3.80 -1.49 0.77
C PRO A 14 -2.47 -1.85 1.44
N LEU A 15 -2.47 -2.03 2.77
CA LEU A 15 -1.30 -2.42 3.56
C LEU A 15 -1.77 -3.41 4.65
N PRO A 16 -1.90 -4.71 4.33
CA PRO A 16 -2.55 -5.71 5.18
C PRO A 16 -1.69 -6.19 6.38
N VAL A 17 -0.99 -5.26 7.04
CA VAL A 17 -0.05 -5.52 8.14
C VAL A 17 -0.77 -6.11 9.34
N LYS A 18 -1.92 -5.52 9.70
CA LYS A 18 -2.76 -6.04 10.79
C LYS A 18 -3.22 -7.46 10.50
N LYS A 19 -3.60 -7.74 9.24
CA LYS A 19 -4.05 -9.09 8.86
C LYS A 19 -2.93 -10.11 8.96
N ALA A 20 -1.72 -9.77 8.52
CA ALA A 20 -0.55 -10.63 8.67
C ALA A 20 -0.24 -10.93 10.16
N TYR A 21 -0.35 -9.93 11.02
CA TYR A 21 -0.20 -10.11 12.48
C TYR A 21 -1.28 -11.04 13.07
N GLU A 22 -2.54 -10.86 12.69
CA GLU A 22 -3.67 -11.74 13.07
C GLU A 22 -3.46 -13.18 12.58
N MET A 23 -2.74 -13.38 11.48
CA MET A 23 -2.36 -14.70 10.96
C MET A 23 -1.15 -15.32 11.69
N GLY A 24 -0.60 -14.66 12.70
CA GLY A 24 0.49 -15.17 13.52
C GLY A 24 1.87 -14.59 13.21
N ALA A 25 1.99 -13.66 12.26
CA ALA A 25 3.28 -13.01 12.00
C ALA A 25 3.70 -12.16 13.20
N ARG A 26 4.99 -12.22 13.56
CA ARG A 26 5.62 -11.40 14.61
C ARG A 26 6.82 -10.59 14.12
N GLU A 27 7.27 -10.89 12.91
CA GLU A 27 8.21 -10.06 12.16
C GLU A 27 7.67 -9.91 10.74
N ILE A 28 7.49 -8.67 10.30
CA ILE A 28 6.89 -8.34 8.99
C ILE A 28 7.82 -7.39 8.24
N VAL A 29 8.16 -7.74 6.99
CA VAL A 29 8.82 -6.83 6.05
C VAL A 29 7.78 -6.27 5.09
N ILE A 30 7.62 -4.95 5.08
CA ILE A 30 6.67 -4.24 4.22
C ILE A 30 7.44 -3.62 3.06
N ILE A 31 7.09 -4.00 1.82
CA ILE A 31 7.65 -3.39 0.61
C ILE A 31 6.66 -2.34 0.09
N ARG A 32 7.10 -1.09 -0.03
CA ARG A 32 6.23 0.05 -0.40
C ARG A 32 6.78 0.83 -1.58
N THR A 33 5.87 1.41 -2.36
CA THR A 33 6.18 2.29 -3.51
C THR A 33 6.08 3.78 -3.16
N PHE A 34 5.86 4.10 -1.89
CA PHE A 34 5.74 5.48 -1.38
C PHE A 34 6.78 5.73 -0.30
N PRO A 35 7.34 6.95 -0.23
CA PRO A 35 8.34 7.30 0.77
C PRO A 35 7.73 7.39 2.18
N GLU A 36 8.60 7.46 3.17
CA GLU A 36 8.22 7.65 4.57
C GLU A 36 7.43 8.94 4.79
N GLY A 37 6.55 8.94 5.80
CA GLY A 37 5.76 10.12 6.15
C GLY A 37 4.66 10.51 5.15
N ALA A 38 4.48 9.75 4.06
CA ALA A 38 3.43 10.01 3.08
C ALA A 38 2.03 9.76 3.66
N VAL A 39 1.29 10.83 3.98
CA VAL A 39 -0.13 10.76 4.35
C VAL A 39 -1.00 10.76 3.10
N ARG A 40 -2.02 9.90 3.06
CA ARG A 40 -3.02 9.91 1.99
C ARG A 40 -4.15 10.86 2.32
N THR A 41 -4.43 11.79 1.42
CA THR A 41 -5.65 12.60 1.44
C THR A 41 -6.69 12.02 0.50
N ASN A 42 -7.97 12.24 0.79
CA ASN A 42 -9.03 11.89 -0.15
C ASN A 42 -8.96 12.82 -1.36
N LYS A 43 -8.94 12.23 -2.56
CA LYS A 43 -8.96 12.98 -3.82
C LYS A 43 -10.39 13.11 -4.33
N LEU A 44 -10.67 14.20 -5.05
CA LEU A 44 -11.96 14.42 -5.72
C LEU A 44 -12.29 13.27 -6.70
N GLU A 45 -11.28 12.71 -7.36
CA GLU A 45 -11.40 11.53 -8.23
C GLU A 45 -12.03 10.33 -7.51
N ASN A 46 -11.72 10.11 -6.22
CA ASN A 46 -12.30 9.01 -5.46
C ASN A 46 -13.79 9.23 -5.22
N LEU A 47 -14.22 10.48 -4.99
CA LEU A 47 -15.64 10.81 -4.82
C LEU A 47 -16.41 10.58 -6.13
N ILE A 48 -15.84 11.02 -7.25
CA ILE A 48 -16.41 10.80 -8.58
C ILE A 48 -16.52 9.29 -8.86
N ALA A 49 -15.45 8.53 -8.62
CA ALA A 49 -15.46 7.08 -8.78
C ALA A 49 -16.53 6.40 -7.88
N ALA A 50 -16.69 6.85 -6.64
CA ALA A 50 -17.69 6.34 -5.72
C ALA A 50 -19.13 6.58 -6.20
N VAL A 51 -19.39 7.71 -6.88
CA VAL A 51 -20.69 8.00 -7.52
C VAL A 51 -20.95 7.07 -8.69
N PHE A 52 -19.96 6.84 -9.56
CA PHE A 52 -20.09 5.91 -10.69
C PHE A 52 -20.41 4.48 -10.24
N VAL A 53 -19.86 4.04 -9.12
CA VAL A 53 -20.09 2.69 -8.58
C VAL A 53 -21.17 2.64 -7.48
N ARG A 54 -22.01 3.68 -7.33
CA ARG A 54 -23.04 3.77 -6.26
C ARG A 54 -23.98 2.56 -6.18
N LYS A 55 -24.20 1.88 -7.31
CA LYS A 55 -24.98 0.63 -7.39
C LYS A 55 -24.40 -0.46 -6.47
N TYR A 56 -23.08 -0.45 -6.26
CA TYR A 56 -22.35 -1.33 -5.35
C TYR A 56 -22.01 -0.58 -4.06
N LYS A 57 -22.98 -0.47 -3.14
CA LYS A 57 -22.86 0.33 -1.91
C LYS A 57 -21.57 0.06 -1.10
N MET A 58 -21.19 -1.22 -0.98
CA MET A 58 -19.97 -1.60 -0.25
C MET A 58 -18.71 -1.07 -0.93
N LEU A 59 -18.59 -1.25 -2.25
CA LEU A 59 -17.46 -0.74 -3.04
C LEU A 59 -17.38 0.78 -2.99
N SER A 60 -18.52 1.47 -3.16
CA SER A 60 -18.59 2.93 -3.07
C SER A 60 -18.07 3.43 -1.71
N LYS A 61 -18.50 2.79 -0.61
CA LYS A 61 -18.03 3.08 0.74
C LYS A 61 -16.52 2.83 0.90
N MET A 62 -16.00 1.75 0.33
CA MET A 62 -14.56 1.44 0.40
C MET A 62 -13.72 2.47 -0.36
N ILE A 63 -14.17 2.92 -1.54
CA ILE A 63 -13.48 3.97 -2.30
C ILE A 63 -13.45 5.30 -1.52
N ILE A 64 -14.57 5.67 -0.88
CA ILE A 64 -14.66 6.89 -0.06
C ILE A 64 -13.71 6.80 1.16
N ASN A 65 -13.65 5.62 1.78
CA ASN A 65 -12.85 5.39 2.98
C ASN A 65 -11.40 5.01 2.68
N HIS A 66 -11.00 4.85 1.42
CA HIS A 66 -9.68 4.33 1.06
C HIS A 66 -8.54 5.07 1.77
N SER A 67 -8.52 6.41 1.73
CA SER A 67 -7.44 7.16 2.39
C SER A 67 -7.46 7.01 3.91
N LYS A 68 -8.66 6.86 4.50
CA LYS A 68 -8.80 6.55 5.93
C LYS A 68 -8.18 5.19 6.26
N THR A 69 -8.57 4.14 5.55
CA THR A 69 -8.04 2.78 5.75
C THR A 69 -6.54 2.69 5.52
N TYR A 70 -6.03 3.41 4.51
CA TYR A 70 -4.59 3.51 4.29
C TYR A 70 -3.89 4.16 5.50
N ASN A 71 -4.40 5.29 5.98
CA ASN A 71 -3.79 6.02 7.11
C ASN A 71 -3.92 5.24 8.42
N GLU A 72 -5.01 4.51 8.65
CA GLU A 72 -5.14 3.56 9.78
C GLU A 72 -4.05 2.47 9.74
N SER A 73 -3.71 1.99 8.54
CA SER A 73 -2.60 1.04 8.37
C SER A 73 -1.24 1.68 8.67
N LEU A 74 -1.01 2.93 8.26
CA LEU A 74 0.20 3.67 8.61
C LEU A 74 0.33 3.88 10.12
N GLU A 75 -0.77 4.18 10.79
CA GLU A 75 -0.80 4.36 12.25
C GLU A 75 -0.47 3.06 12.97
N TYR A 76 -1.01 1.93 12.49
CA TYR A 76 -0.66 0.60 13.01
C TYR A 76 0.82 0.25 12.78
N ILE A 77 1.37 0.62 11.63
CA ILE A 77 2.80 0.44 11.33
C ILE A 77 3.67 1.29 12.25
N LYS A 78 3.23 2.52 12.53
CA LYS A 78 3.94 3.46 13.40
C LYS A 78 3.89 3.04 14.87
N ASN A 79 2.78 2.45 15.30
CA ASN A 79 2.53 2.00 16.66
C ASN A 79 2.13 0.52 16.68
N PRO A 80 3.05 -0.42 16.35
CA PRO A 80 2.74 -1.83 16.34
C PRO A 80 2.55 -2.38 17.77
N PRO A 81 1.87 -3.53 17.92
CA PRO A 81 1.93 -4.32 19.15
C PRO A 81 3.37 -4.56 19.60
N LEU A 82 3.59 -4.69 20.93
CA LEU A 82 4.93 -4.85 21.51
C LEU A 82 5.67 -6.09 21.00
N ASP A 83 4.95 -7.14 20.63
CA ASP A 83 5.49 -8.40 20.10
C ASP A 83 5.62 -8.41 18.57
N LEU A 84 5.32 -7.31 17.88
CA LEU A 84 5.40 -7.19 16.44
C LEU A 84 6.57 -6.30 16.01
N LYS A 85 7.55 -6.91 15.33
CA LYS A 85 8.64 -6.21 14.66
C LYS A 85 8.27 -5.90 13.21
N ILE A 86 8.40 -4.64 12.80
CA ILE A 86 8.11 -4.20 11.44
C ILE A 86 9.37 -3.62 10.80
N HIS A 87 9.67 -4.06 9.58
CA HIS A 87 10.67 -3.48 8.71
C HIS A 87 10.00 -2.87 7.48
N GLN A 88 10.49 -1.74 7.01
CA GLN A 88 9.97 -1.09 5.81
C GLN A 88 11.07 -0.98 4.75
N VAL A 89 10.80 -1.49 3.56
CA VAL A 89 11.62 -1.33 2.35
C VAL A 89 10.87 -0.42 1.41
N GLN A 90 11.36 0.81 1.26
CA GLN A 90 10.65 1.88 0.56
C GLN A 90 11.63 2.86 -0.09
N PRO A 91 11.22 3.58 -1.14
CA PRO A 91 12.07 4.58 -1.77
C PRO A 91 12.15 5.86 -0.93
N ASP A 92 13.26 6.61 -1.04
CA ASP A 92 13.41 7.89 -0.32
C ASP A 92 12.57 9.03 -0.92
N HIS A 93 12.06 8.81 -2.14
CA HIS A 93 11.30 9.78 -2.92
C HIS A 93 10.19 9.07 -3.69
N LYS A 94 9.24 9.83 -4.24
CA LYS A 94 8.18 9.26 -5.08
C LYS A 94 8.78 8.65 -6.35
N LEU A 95 8.32 7.47 -6.69
CA LEU A 95 8.62 6.82 -7.96
C LEU A 95 8.18 7.71 -9.14
N MET A 96 8.95 7.67 -10.23
CA MET A 96 8.62 8.39 -11.46
C MET A 96 7.48 7.73 -12.22
N THR A 97 7.35 6.40 -12.08
CA THR A 97 6.34 5.56 -12.71
C THR A 97 4.96 5.91 -12.20
N LYS A 98 4.04 6.13 -13.14
CA LYS A 98 2.60 6.28 -12.94
C LYS A 98 1.89 5.05 -13.49
N ARG A 99 0.58 4.94 -13.21
CA ARG A 99 -0.27 3.82 -13.65
C ARG A 99 -0.22 3.57 -15.17
N ASN A 100 0.00 4.61 -15.97
CA ASN A 100 0.02 4.55 -17.43
C ASN A 100 1.43 4.81 -18.02
N THR A 101 2.50 4.71 -17.23
CA THR A 101 3.86 4.85 -17.74
C THR A 101 4.23 3.65 -18.60
N LEU A 102 4.66 3.92 -19.85
CA LEU A 102 5.14 2.92 -20.79
C LEU A 102 6.63 3.09 -21.14
N ASP A 103 7.22 4.24 -20.79
CA ASP A 103 8.63 4.51 -21.05
C ASP A 103 9.52 3.52 -20.29
N HIS A 104 10.24 2.69 -21.06
CA HIS A 104 11.06 1.62 -20.50
C HIS A 104 12.19 2.17 -19.61
N LYS A 105 12.75 3.34 -19.94
CA LYS A 105 13.81 3.95 -19.13
C LYS A 105 13.29 4.33 -17.73
N THR A 106 12.13 4.96 -17.66
CA THR A 106 11.45 5.31 -16.40
C THR A 106 11.14 4.06 -15.57
N LEU A 107 10.56 3.02 -16.20
CA LEU A 107 10.25 1.76 -15.53
C LEU A 107 11.52 1.08 -14.98
N LYS A 108 12.59 1.06 -15.78
CA LYS A 108 13.86 0.44 -15.39
C LYS A 108 14.53 1.19 -14.23
N ASN A 109 14.48 2.52 -14.23
CA ASN A 109 15.03 3.33 -13.15
C ASN A 109 14.36 3.03 -11.81
N ASP A 110 13.03 3.01 -11.74
CA ASP A 110 12.31 2.70 -10.50
C ASP A 110 12.49 1.24 -10.07
N TYR A 111 12.62 0.31 -11.03
CA TYR A 111 12.95 -1.08 -10.75
C TYR A 111 14.33 -1.24 -10.12
N ASP A 112 15.35 -0.59 -10.67
CA ASP A 112 16.71 -0.64 -10.13
C ASP A 112 16.81 0.06 -8.77
N LEU A 113 16.04 1.14 -8.55
CA LEU A 113 15.88 1.75 -7.23
C LEU A 113 15.29 0.74 -6.22
N GLY A 114 14.23 0.02 -6.58
CA GLY A 114 13.64 -1.02 -5.73
C GLY A 114 14.66 -2.13 -5.37
N LYS A 115 15.46 -2.57 -6.34
CA LYS A 115 16.56 -3.52 -6.10
C LYS A 115 17.63 -2.95 -5.16
N ALA A 116 18.00 -1.69 -5.32
CA ALA A 116 18.97 -1.05 -4.43
C ALA A 116 18.45 -1.03 -2.99
N LYS A 117 17.20 -0.62 -2.77
CA LYS A 117 16.54 -0.63 -1.46
C LYS A 117 16.45 -2.03 -0.85
N GLY A 118 16.13 -3.04 -1.64
CA GLY A 118 16.15 -4.43 -1.18
C GLY A 118 17.55 -4.88 -0.73
N ARG A 119 18.60 -4.53 -1.48
CA ARG A 119 19.99 -4.86 -1.10
C ARG A 119 20.47 -4.11 0.13
N GLU A 120 20.09 -2.84 0.28
CA GLU A 120 20.35 -2.06 1.49
C GLU A 120 19.74 -2.75 2.72
N PHE A 121 18.47 -3.16 2.64
CA PHE A 121 17.81 -3.89 3.71
C PHE A 121 18.47 -5.23 4.03
N LEU A 122 18.87 -6.02 3.02
CA LEU A 122 19.55 -7.29 3.28
C LEU A 122 20.85 -7.13 4.08
N LYS A 123 21.56 -6.00 3.91
CA LYS A 123 22.78 -5.70 4.70
C LYS A 123 22.49 -5.40 6.17
N THR A 124 21.25 -5.08 6.55
CA THR A 124 20.87 -4.88 7.95
C THR A 124 20.49 -6.17 8.65
N LEU A 125 20.41 -7.29 7.92
CA LEU A 125 20.06 -8.61 8.45
C LEU A 125 21.28 -9.51 8.69
N ILE A 126 22.46 -9.09 8.20
CA ILE A 126 23.76 -9.77 8.33
C ILE A 126 24.56 -9.01 9.39
#